data_AF-A0A1I5I3M9-F1
#
_entry.id   AF-A0A1I5I3M9-F1
#
_cell.length_a   1.000
_cell.length_b   1.000
_cell.length_c   1.000
_cell.angle_alpha   90.00
_cell.angle_beta   90.00
_cell.angle_gamma   90.00
#
_symmetry.space_group_name_H-M   'P 1'
#
loop_
_entity.id
_entity.type
_entity.pdbx_description
1 polymer ?
#
loop_
_entity_poly.entity_id
_entity_poly.type
_entity_poly.pdbx_seq_one_letter_code
_entity_poly.pdbx_strand_id
1 'polypeptide(L)' 'MSVETALAQLLRMLQSRALNLASLPDDERDLHYERIRRSCCGAAEYIGQSPDDAAITANSMVEFTRAMVGIIEARHG' A
#
# COMPACT_ATOMS: atom_id res chain seq x y z
N MET A 1 -14.91 -13.95 14.31
CA MET A 1 -14.78 -13.18 13.05
C MET A 1 -14.33 -14.16 11.98
N SER A 2 -15.06 -14.26 10.86
CA SER A 2 -14.67 -15.17 9.78
C SER A 2 -13.50 -14.58 8.97
N VAL A 3 -12.76 -15.43 8.27
CA VAL A 3 -11.64 -15.01 7.41
C VAL A 3 -12.12 -14.05 6.32
N GLU A 4 -13.29 -14.32 5.74
CA GLU A 4 -13.92 -13.49 4.72
C GLU A 4 -14.28 -12.11 5.26
N THR A 5 -14.78 -12.05 6.50
CA THR A 5 -15.11 -10.78 7.16
C THR A 5 -13.86 -9.96 7.41
N ALA A 6 -12.78 -10.59 7.87
CA ALA A 6 -11.49 -9.94 8.10
C ALA A 6 -10.88 -9.43 6.80
N LEU A 7 -10.90 -10.24 5.73
CA LEU A 7 -10.43 -9.85 4.41
C LEU A 7 -11.23 -8.66 3.85
N ALA A 8 -12.56 -8.70 3.94
CA ALA A 8 -13.41 -7.61 3.49
C ALA A 8 -13.12 -6.30 4.25
N GLN A 9 -12.86 -6.37 5.56
CA GLN A 9 -12.47 -5.20 6.34
C GLN A 9 -11.10 -4.66 5.92
N LEU A 10 -10.10 -5.54 5.74
CA LEU A 10 -8.78 -5.15 5.26
C LEU A 10 -8.87 -4.44 3.90
N LEU A 11 -9.65 -4.98 2.96
CA LEU A 11 -9.85 -4.38 1.64
C LEU A 11 -10.50 -3.00 1.73
N ARG A 12 -11.52 -2.81 2.59
CA ARG A 12 -12.12 -1.48 2.81
C ARG A 12 -11.13 -0.48 3.40
N MET A 13 -10.31 -0.92 4.35
CA MET A 13 -9.28 -0.06 4.95
C MET A 13 -8.23 0.36 3.92
N LEU A 14 -7.80 -0.56 3.04
CA LEU A 14 -6.89 -0.27 1.95
C LEU A 14 -7.50 0.70 0.95
N GLN A 15 -8.75 0.48 0.53
CA GLN A 15 -9.47 1.37 -0.39
C GLN A 15 -9.60 2.79 0.17
N SER A 16 -10.00 2.94 1.43
CA SER A 16 -10.12 4.27 2.07
C SER A 16 -8.79 5.02 2.09
N ARG A 17 -7.69 4.32 2.38
CA ARG A 17 -6.35 4.91 2.35
C ARG A 17 -5.92 5.29 0.93
N ALA A 18 -6.23 4.46 -0.06
CA ALA A 18 -5.95 4.74 -1.46
C ALA A 18 -6.75 5.96 -1.98
N LEU A 19 -8.01 6.11 -1.57
CA LEU A 19 -8.82 7.30 -1.89
C LEU A 19 -8.20 8.58 -1.32
N ASN A 20 -7.72 8.54 -0.08
CA ASN A 20 -7.04 9.70 0.53
C ASN A 20 -5.76 10.04 -0.24
N LEU A 21 -4.95 9.03 -0.61
CA LEU A 21 -3.73 9.23 -1.40
C LEU A 21 -4.02 9.82 -2.78
N ALA A 22 -5.05 9.33 -3.48
CA ALA A 22 -5.45 9.82 -4.79
C ALA A 22 -5.94 11.29 -4.75
N SER A 23 -6.30 11.82 -3.59
CA SER A 23 -6.70 13.22 -3.44
C SER A 23 -5.52 14.20 -3.30
N LEU A 24 -4.31 13.68 -3.03
CA LEU A 24 -3.10 14.49 -2.89
C LEU A 24 -2.46 14.79 -4.25
N PRO A 25 -1.69 15.89 -4.39
CA PRO A 25 -0.78 16.12 -5.51
C PRO A 25 0.30 15.02 -5.63
N ASP A 26 0.79 14.77 -6.84
CA ASP A 26 1.74 13.68 -7.11
C ASP A 26 3.04 13.77 -6.30
N ASP A 27 3.59 14.97 -6.14
CA ASP A 27 4.82 15.22 -5.38
C ASP A 27 4.65 14.96 -3.88
N GLU A 28 3.45 15.17 -3.34
CA GLU A 28 3.13 14.87 -1.95
C GLU A 28 2.98 13.35 -1.71
N ARG A 29 2.54 12.59 -2.72
CA ARG A 29 2.33 11.13 -2.61
C ARG A 29 3.64 10.35 -2.45
N ASP A 30 4.75 10.84 -3.00
CA ASP A 30 6.05 10.15 -2.91
C ASP A 30 6.51 9.94 -1.47
N LEU A 31 6.26 10.90 -0.58
CA LEU A 31 6.55 10.76 0.85
C LEU A 31 5.71 9.66 1.50
N HIS A 32 4.48 9.44 1.03
CA HIS A 32 3.63 8.37 1.52
C HIS A 32 4.06 7.00 1.00
N TYR A 33 4.44 6.90 -0.28
CA TYR A 33 4.99 5.67 -0.84
C TYR A 33 6.28 5.25 -0.13
N GLU A 34 7.15 6.19 0.18
CA GLU A 34 8.38 5.92 0.94
C GLU A 34 8.09 5.43 2.37
N ARG A 35 7.08 6.00 3.04
CA ARG A 35 6.63 5.52 4.36
C ARG A 35 6.08 4.11 4.30
N ILE A 36 5.28 3.79 3.28
CA ILE A 36 4.76 2.43 3.05
C ILE A 36 5.92 1.47 2.86
N ARG A 37 6.88 1.81 1.99
CA ARG A 37 8.06 1.00 1.72
C ARG A 37 8.83 0.65 3.00
N ARG A 38 9.16 1.66 3.82
CA ARG A 38 9.88 1.44 5.10
C ARG A 38 9.11 0.56 6.07
N SER A 39 7.81 0.83 6.22
CA SER A 39 6.96 0.04 7.11
C SER A 39 6.85 -1.41 6.66
N CYS A 40 6.68 -1.65 5.36
CA CYS A 40 6.58 -3.00 4.81
C CYS A 40 7.92 -3.74 4.88
N CYS A 41 9.04 -3.06 4.66
CA CYS A 41 10.38 -3.65 4.81
C CYS A 41 10.60 -4.14 6.24
N GLY A 42 10.37 -3.26 7.23
CA GLY A 42 10.49 -3.64 8.65
C GLY A 42 9.53 -4.75 9.07
N ALA A 43 8.31 -4.77 8.53
CA ALA A 43 7.36 -5.86 8.78
C ALA A 43 7.79 -7.19 8.14
N ALA A 44 8.33 -7.15 6.92
CA ALA A 44 8.82 -8.32 6.21
C ALA A 44 10.07 -8.93 6.87
N GLU A 45 11.02 -8.08 7.29
CA GLU A 45 12.17 -8.50 8.09
C GLU A 45 11.73 -9.09 9.44
N TYR A 46 10.75 -8.48 10.10
CA TYR A 46 10.21 -8.97 11.37
C TYR A 46 9.62 -10.38 11.27
N ILE A 47 9.04 -10.75 10.13
CA ILE A 47 8.54 -12.12 9.87
C ILE A 47 9.60 -13.07 9.31
N GLY A 48 10.87 -12.65 9.28
CA GLY A 48 12.02 -13.50 8.97
C GLY A 48 12.50 -13.45 7.52
N GLN A 49 12.04 -12.51 6.70
CA GLN A 49 12.61 -12.32 5.35
C GLN A 49 14.03 -11.74 5.44
N SER A 50 14.87 -12.09 4.46
CA SER A 50 16.17 -11.44 4.28
C SER A 50 15.97 -9.96 3.89
N PRO A 51 16.95 -9.07 4.10
CA PRO A 51 16.82 -7.66 3.71
C PRO A 51 16.48 -7.47 2.22
N ASP A 52 17.02 -8.31 1.35
CA ASP A 52 16.76 -8.25 -0.10
C ASP A 52 15.32 -8.66 -0.41
N ASP A 53 14.84 -9.76 0.17
CA ASP A 53 13.45 -10.22 0.00
C ASP A 53 12.44 -9.24 0.60
N ALA A 54 12.79 -8.65 1.75
CA ALA A 54 11.97 -7.64 2.41
C ALA A 54 11.85 -6.37 1.56
N ALA A 55 12.94 -5.95 0.90
CA ALA A 55 12.91 -4.84 -0.03
C ALA A 55 12.02 -5.14 -1.25
N ILE A 56 12.08 -6.36 -1.81
CA ILE A 56 11.19 -6.79 -2.91
C ILE A 56 9.72 -6.78 -2.47
N THR A 57 9.43 -7.33 -1.28
CA THR A 57 8.07 -7.33 -0.70
C THR A 57 7.57 -5.91 -0.51
N ALA A 58 8.38 -5.03 0.07
CA ALA A 58 8.04 -3.63 0.30
C ALA A 58 7.76 -2.89 -1.01
N ASN A 59 8.59 -3.07 -2.04
CA ASN A 59 8.39 -2.46 -3.34
C ASN A 59 7.09 -2.95 -4.01
N SER A 60 6.78 -4.24 -3.90
CA SER A 60 5.52 -4.81 -4.41
C SER A 60 4.30 -4.15 -3.75
N MET A 61 4.37 -3.88 -2.44
CA MET A 61 3.29 -3.18 -1.73
C MET A 61 3.13 -1.71 -2.16
N VAL A 62 4.23 -1.03 -2.47
CA VAL A 62 4.19 0.32 -3.04
C VAL A 62 3.55 0.32 -4.41
N GLU A 63 3.98 -0.58 -5.30
CA GLU A 63 3.43 -0.68 -6.66
C GLU A 63 1.94 -1.05 -6.66
N PHE A 64 1.52 -1.96 -5.76
CA PHE A 64 0.10 -2.24 -5.56
C PHE A 64 -0.69 -0.99 -5.14
N THR A 65 -0.13 -0.18 -4.24
CA THR A 65 -0.76 1.07 -3.79
C THR A 65 -0.84 2.09 -4.92
N ARG A 66 0.22 2.24 -5.72
CA ARG A 66 0.25 3.11 -6.91
C ARG A 66 -0.81 2.70 -7.92
N ALA A 67 -0.92 1.40 -8.21
CA ALA A 67 -1.94 0.88 -9.11
C ALA A 67 -3.37 1.19 -8.63
N MET A 68 -3.65 1.03 -7.34
CA MET A 68 -4.96 1.40 -6.77
C MET A 68 -5.25 2.89 -6.91
N VAL A 69 -4.27 3.76 -6.65
CA VAL A 69 -4.41 5.21 -6.85
C VAL A 69 -4.70 5.52 -8.32
N GLY A 70 -3.92 4.98 -9.25
CA GLY A 70 -4.14 5.19 -10.69
C GLY A 70 -5.51 4.72 -11.18
N ILE A 71 -6.03 3.60 -10.66
CA ILE A 71 -7.41 3.14 -10.95
C ILE A 71 -8.45 4.15 -10.44
N ILE A 72 -8.24 4.70 -9.24
CA ILE A 72 -9.13 5.69 -8.64
C ILE A 72 -9.11 6.97 -9.47
N GLU A 73 -7.94 7.47 -9.85
CA GLU A 73 -7.80 8.69 -10.65
C GLU A 73 -8.45 8.54 -12.03
N ALA A 74 -8.19 7.42 -12.72
CA ALA A 74 -8.78 7.14 -14.03
C ALA A 74 -10.32 7.03 -14.00
N ARG A 75 -10.92 6.84 -12.82
CA ARG A 75 -12.38 6.82 -12.63
C ARG A 75 -12.97 8.21 -12.34
N HIS A 76 -12.15 9.16 -11.87
CA HIS A 76 -12.58 10.50 -11.51
C HIS A 76 -12.20 11.58 -12.54
N GLY A 77 -11.30 11.27 -13.48
CA GLY A 77 -11.02 12.07 -14.69
C GLY A 77 -11.97 11.72 -15.83
#